data_AF-A0A945M7U8-F1
#
_entry.id   AF-A0A945M7U8-F1
#
_cell.length_a   1.000
_cell.length_b   1.000
_cell.length_c   1.000
_cell.angle_alpha   90.00
_cell.angle_beta   90.00
_cell.angle_gamma   90.00
#
_symmetry.space_group_name_H-M   'P 1'
#
loop_
_entity.id
_entity.type
_entity.pdbx_description
1 polymer ?
#
loop_
_entity_poly.entity_id
_entity_poly.type
_entity_poly.pdbx_seq_one_letter_code
_entity_poly.pdbx_strand_id
1 'polypeptide(L)'
;MKQWKVALGAGMIGLALMASPATAADEDEKFALAQELVGAAGMNSIAEQMTQNLIVEMTRSLKQTNPQLPEKANGIVQAVVEETAEARMGDLNGQIARLYATSFTLEELQSLVAWYGSGIGKKALQVLPIIAQQSIELGKQWAGTVGQDAANEAVKKLEAEGYELK
;
A
#
# COMPACT_ATOMS: atom_id res chain seq x y z
N MET A 1 -4.40 57.15 -7.22
CA MET A 1 -5.32 56.08 -7.68
C MET A 1 -4.60 54.76 -7.45
N LYS A 2 -5.14 53.71 -6.85
CA LYS A 2 -6.48 53.40 -6.32
C LYS A 2 -6.26 52.26 -5.31
N GLN A 3 -7.07 52.23 -4.26
CA GLN A 3 -6.95 51.31 -3.13
C GLN A 3 -7.20 49.86 -3.55
N TRP A 4 -6.53 48.93 -2.88
CA TRP A 4 -7.15 47.65 -2.59
C TRP A 4 -6.94 47.31 -1.13
N LYS A 5 -7.99 47.53 -0.34
CA LYS A 5 -8.14 46.98 1.00
C LYS A 5 -8.70 45.57 0.83
N VAL A 6 -7.93 44.56 1.23
CA VAL A 6 -8.49 43.25 1.58
C VAL A 6 -8.56 43.21 3.10
N ALA A 7 -9.77 43.38 3.62
CA ALA A 7 -10.09 43.15 5.02
C ALA A 7 -11.08 41.98 5.06
N LEU A 8 -10.63 40.87 5.63
CA LEU A 8 -11.36 39.74 6.20
C LEU A 8 -10.31 39.09 7.10
N GLY A 9 -10.43 39.05 8.42
CA GLY A 9 -11.62 38.96 9.25
C GLY A 9 -11.31 37.84 10.24
N ALA A 10 -11.24 38.20 11.53
CA ALA A 10 -10.70 37.43 12.62
C ALA A 10 -11.38 36.07 12.89
N GLY A 11 -10.63 35.14 13.49
CA GLY A 11 -11.20 34.13 14.39
C GLY A 11 -10.83 32.67 14.11
N MET A 12 -9.56 32.28 14.20
CA MET A 12 -9.24 30.89 14.55
C MET A 12 -9.46 30.71 16.06
N ILE A 13 -10.69 30.41 16.45
CA ILE A 13 -10.97 29.82 17.77
C ILE A 13 -10.35 28.43 17.74
N GLY A 14 -9.24 28.26 18.46
CA GLY A 14 -8.64 26.96 18.70
C GLY A 14 -9.61 26.09 19.50
N LEU A 15 -10.26 25.14 18.84
CA LEU A 15 -10.80 23.96 19.52
C LEU A 15 -9.62 23.12 19.99
N ALA A 16 -9.19 23.36 21.23
CA ALA A 16 -8.48 22.34 21.98
C ALA A 16 -9.46 21.19 22.22
N LEU A 17 -9.40 20.16 21.37
CA LEU A 17 -10.05 18.87 21.61
C LEU A 17 -9.45 18.30 22.90
N MET A 18 -10.21 18.42 23.99
CA MET A 18 -9.95 17.70 25.24
C MET A 18 -10.13 16.21 24.93
N ALA A 19 -9.03 15.53 24.60
CA ALA A 19 -9.01 14.08 24.53
C ALA A 19 -9.30 13.56 25.94
N SER A 20 -10.53 13.08 26.16
CA SER A 20 -10.85 12.35 27.39
C SER A 20 -9.99 11.08 27.44
N PRO A 21 -9.50 10.67 28.63
CA PRO A 21 -8.71 9.45 28.74
C PRO A 21 -9.54 8.26 28.26
N ALA A 22 -8.99 7.50 27.30
CA ALA A 22 -9.61 6.28 26.79
C ALA A 22 -9.79 5.27 27.94
N THR A 23 -10.94 4.61 27.98
CA THR A 23 -11.20 3.55 28.96
C THR A 23 -10.61 2.23 28.48
N ALA A 24 -10.39 1.28 29.41
CA ALA A 24 -9.95 -0.07 29.03
C ALA A 24 -10.95 -0.78 28.07
N ALA A 25 -12.25 -0.48 28.22
CA ALA A 25 -13.27 -0.97 27.31
C ALA A 25 -13.12 -0.40 25.89
N ASP A 26 -12.76 0.88 25.78
CA ASP A 26 -12.49 1.51 24.47
C ASP A 26 -11.25 0.88 23.82
N GLU A 27 -10.21 0.57 24.60
CA GLU A 27 -9.00 -0.08 24.07
C GLU A 27 -9.28 -1.48 23.52
N ASP A 28 -10.08 -2.28 24.23
CA ASP A 28 -10.51 -3.61 23.77
C ASP A 28 -11.35 -3.52 22.49
N GLU A 29 -12.30 -2.56 22.42
CA GLU A 29 -13.13 -2.36 21.24
C GLU A 29 -12.31 -1.89 20.03
N LYS A 30 -11.38 -0.95 20.24
CA LYS A 30 -10.44 -0.50 19.19
C LYS A 30 -9.62 -1.65 18.64
N PHE A 31 -9.14 -2.55 19.51
CA PHE A 31 -8.38 -3.71 19.06
C PHE A 31 -9.24 -4.68 18.24
N ALA A 32 -10.48 -4.95 18.67
CA ALA A 32 -11.41 -5.80 17.93
C ALA A 32 -11.74 -5.24 16.54
N LEU A 33 -12.08 -3.96 16.45
CA LEU A 33 -12.33 -3.27 15.17
C LEU A 33 -11.09 -3.27 14.26
N ALA A 34 -9.91 -3.08 14.85
CA ALA A 34 -8.66 -3.15 14.10
C ALA A 34 -8.38 -4.55 13.54
N GLN A 35 -8.71 -5.63 14.27
CA GLN A 35 -8.61 -6.99 13.74
C GLN A 35 -9.55 -7.22 12.56
N GLU A 36 -10.78 -6.69 12.65
CA GLU A 36 -11.73 -6.74 11.53
C GLU A 36 -11.20 -5.98 10.30
N LEU A 37 -10.63 -4.79 10.51
CA LEU A 37 -10.02 -4.00 9.43
C LEU A 37 -8.87 -4.74 8.74
N VAL A 38 -7.99 -5.39 9.50
CA VAL A 38 -6.86 -6.14 8.92
C VAL A 38 -7.37 -7.26 8.01
N GLY A 39 -8.42 -7.97 8.42
CA GLY A 39 -9.08 -8.97 7.59
C GLY A 39 -9.73 -8.36 6.34
N ALA A 40 -10.46 -7.25 6.51
CA ALA A 40 -11.18 -6.61 5.43
C ALA A 40 -10.26 -5.95 4.39
N ALA A 41 -9.14 -5.35 4.83
CA ALA A 41 -8.21 -4.61 3.98
C ALA A 41 -7.41 -5.49 3.00
N GLY A 42 -7.62 -6.82 3.03
CA GLY A 42 -6.96 -7.74 2.09
C GLY A 42 -5.48 -7.97 2.40
N MET A 43 -5.04 -7.74 3.64
CA MET A 43 -3.65 -7.95 4.07
C MET A 43 -3.19 -9.40 3.88
N ASN A 44 -4.14 -10.34 3.87
CA ASN A 44 -3.91 -11.75 3.54
C ASN A 44 -3.32 -11.93 2.13
N SER A 45 -3.72 -11.11 1.14
CA SER A 45 -3.21 -11.22 -0.24
C SER A 45 -1.73 -10.83 -0.34
N ILE A 46 -1.31 -9.82 0.43
CA ILE A 46 0.09 -9.40 0.52
C ILE A 46 0.91 -10.51 1.19
N ALA A 47 0.40 -11.04 2.31
CA ALA A 47 1.08 -12.10 3.04
C ALA A 47 1.20 -13.40 2.21
N GLU A 48 0.18 -13.74 1.42
CA GLU A 48 0.22 -14.85 0.46
C GLU A 48 1.29 -14.62 -0.61
N GLN A 49 1.36 -13.42 -1.20
CA GLN A 49 2.40 -13.10 -2.18
C GLN A 49 3.82 -13.17 -1.59
N MET A 50 4.00 -12.70 -0.35
CA MET A 50 5.28 -12.84 0.36
C MET A 50 5.64 -14.31 0.62
N THR A 51 4.65 -15.12 0.99
CA THR A 51 4.82 -16.57 1.21
C THR A 51 5.25 -17.26 -0.09
N GLN A 52 4.61 -16.93 -1.23
CA GLN A 52 5.00 -17.47 -2.53
C GLN A 52 6.44 -17.08 -2.93
N ASN A 53 6.83 -15.83 -2.69
CA ASN A 53 8.21 -15.41 -2.93
C ASN A 53 9.21 -16.18 -2.05
N LEU A 54 8.87 -16.42 -0.78
CA LEU A 54 9.69 -17.20 0.14
C LEU A 54 9.84 -18.65 -0.31
N ILE A 55 8.77 -19.29 -0.80
CA ILE A 55 8.82 -20.65 -1.36
C ILE A 55 9.81 -20.72 -2.52
N VAL A 56 9.73 -19.78 -3.46
CA VAL A 56 10.61 -19.71 -4.63
C VAL A 56 12.07 -19.54 -4.19
N GLU A 57 12.32 -18.64 -3.25
CA GLU A 57 13.67 -18.36 -2.74
C GLU A 57 14.26 -19.56 -1.99
N MET A 58 13.52 -20.15 -1.07
CA MET A 58 13.96 -21.32 -0.31
C MET A 58 14.21 -22.53 -1.22
N THR A 59 13.30 -22.78 -2.17
CA THR A 59 13.47 -23.87 -3.15
C THR A 59 14.74 -23.68 -3.98
N ARG A 60 15.00 -22.45 -4.45
CA ARG A 60 16.21 -22.12 -5.20
C ARG A 60 17.47 -22.37 -4.36
N SER A 61 17.49 -21.89 -3.12
CA SER A 61 18.63 -22.06 -2.20
C SER A 61 18.92 -23.53 -1.90
N LEU A 62 17.88 -24.32 -1.63
CA LEU A 62 18.01 -25.75 -1.38
C LEU A 62 18.53 -26.52 -2.60
N LYS A 63 18.05 -26.20 -3.81
CA LYS A 63 18.55 -26.80 -5.06
C LYS A 63 20.01 -26.43 -5.36
N GLN A 64 20.42 -25.20 -5.05
CA GLN A 64 21.81 -24.77 -5.23
C GLN A 64 22.78 -25.55 -4.34
N THR A 65 22.39 -25.80 -3.10
CA THR A 65 23.22 -26.53 -2.12
C THR A 65 23.06 -28.04 -2.20
N ASN A 66 21.97 -28.54 -2.78
CA ASN A 66 21.65 -29.96 -2.92
C ASN A 66 21.14 -30.28 -4.34
N PRO A 67 22.02 -30.31 -5.36
CA PRO A 67 21.62 -30.50 -6.76
C PRO A 67 20.91 -31.84 -7.04
N GLN A 68 21.10 -32.84 -6.18
CA GLN A 68 20.48 -34.16 -6.28
C GLN A 68 19.04 -34.23 -5.73
N LEU A 69 18.49 -33.12 -5.20
CA LEU A 69 17.12 -33.12 -4.68
C LEU A 69 16.13 -33.48 -5.80
N PRO A 70 15.24 -34.46 -5.56
CA PRO A 70 14.23 -34.82 -6.55
C PRO A 70 13.17 -33.72 -6.65
N GLU A 71 12.51 -33.60 -7.80
CA GLU A 71 11.47 -32.56 -8.02
C GLU A 71 10.35 -32.57 -6.98
N LYS A 72 10.02 -33.74 -6.40
CA LYS A 72 9.05 -33.85 -5.29
C LYS A 72 9.43 -33.02 -4.05
N ALA A 73 10.72 -32.68 -3.89
CA ALA A 73 11.18 -31.84 -2.78
C ALA A 73 10.59 -30.43 -2.84
N ASN A 74 10.29 -29.89 -4.04
CA ASN A 74 9.67 -28.56 -4.17
C ASN A 74 8.30 -28.53 -3.48
N GLY A 75 7.49 -29.58 -3.66
CA GLY A 75 6.17 -29.68 -3.03
C GLY A 75 6.24 -29.80 -1.51
N ILE A 76 7.29 -30.44 -0.99
CA ILE A 76 7.54 -30.50 0.46
C ILE A 76 7.92 -29.11 1.00
N VAL A 77 8.84 -28.41 0.32
CA VAL A 77 9.23 -27.05 0.70
C VAL A 77 8.04 -26.11 0.68
N GLN A 78 7.22 -26.17 -0.38
CA GLN A 78 5.99 -25.40 -0.48
C GLN A 78 5.07 -25.65 0.72
N ALA A 79 4.71 -26.90 0.97
CA ALA A 79 3.78 -27.24 2.06
C ALA A 79 4.30 -26.78 3.44
N VAL A 80 5.59 -26.97 3.72
CA VAL A 80 6.20 -26.55 4.99
C VAL A 80 6.17 -25.03 5.14
N VAL A 81 6.47 -24.28 4.09
CA VAL A 81 6.46 -22.81 4.14
C VAL A 81 5.03 -22.28 4.29
N GLU A 82 4.06 -22.85 3.57
CA GLU A 82 2.64 -22.47 3.68
C GLU A 82 2.11 -22.75 5.09
N GLU A 83 2.33 -23.95 5.64
CA GLU A 83 1.91 -24.32 7.01
C GLU A 83 2.57 -23.39 8.05
N THR A 84 3.86 -23.11 7.89
CA THR A 84 4.59 -22.22 8.80
C THR A 84 4.07 -20.78 8.72
N ALA A 85 3.79 -20.29 7.52
CA ALA A 85 3.26 -18.95 7.31
C ALA A 85 1.85 -18.81 7.89
N GLU A 86 0.98 -19.81 7.67
CA GLU A 86 -0.37 -19.85 8.22
C GLU A 86 -0.36 -19.82 9.75
N ALA A 87 0.48 -20.66 10.37
CA ALA A 87 0.63 -20.69 11.84
C ALA A 87 1.12 -19.36 12.43
N ARG A 88 1.82 -18.53 11.65
CA ARG A 88 2.33 -17.22 12.06
C ARG A 88 1.44 -16.06 11.66
N MET A 89 0.41 -16.30 10.84
CA MET A 89 -0.44 -15.23 10.31
C MET A 89 -1.21 -14.49 11.42
N GLY A 90 -1.64 -15.22 12.45
CA GLY A 90 -2.30 -14.64 13.61
C GLY A 90 -1.42 -13.62 14.35
N ASP A 91 -0.13 -13.92 14.52
CA ASP A 91 0.83 -13.02 15.17
C ASP A 91 1.04 -11.74 14.36
N LEU A 92 1.15 -11.86 13.03
CA LEU A 92 1.28 -10.72 12.13
C LEU A 92 0.02 -9.85 12.16
N ASN A 93 -1.15 -10.47 11.99
CA ASN A 93 -2.43 -9.77 12.00
C ASN A 93 -2.67 -9.05 13.33
N GLY A 94 -2.32 -9.68 14.46
CA GLY A 94 -2.41 -9.05 15.78
C GLY A 94 -1.48 -7.84 15.94
N GLN A 95 -0.27 -7.91 15.38
CA GLN A 95 0.67 -6.78 15.39
C GLN A 95 0.14 -5.61 14.54
N ILE A 96 -0.38 -5.89 13.34
CA ILE A 96 -0.95 -4.87 12.47
C ILE A 96 -2.21 -4.27 13.10
N ALA A 97 -3.07 -5.09 13.71
CA ALA A 97 -4.25 -4.62 14.43
C ALA A 97 -3.87 -3.65 15.57
N ARG A 98 -2.80 -3.92 16.33
CA ARG A 98 -2.29 -2.97 17.33
C ARG A 98 -1.86 -1.64 16.70
N LEU A 99 -1.24 -1.64 15.52
CA LEU A 99 -0.89 -0.40 14.82
C LEU A 99 -2.15 0.41 14.47
N TYR A 100 -3.20 -0.23 13.95
CA TYR A 100 -4.48 0.44 13.70
C TYR A 100 -5.12 0.97 14.98
N ALA A 101 -5.20 0.14 16.02
CA ALA A 101 -5.81 0.51 17.31
C ALA A 101 -5.10 1.68 18.00
N THR A 102 -3.80 1.86 17.76
CA THR A 102 -3.02 2.98 18.32
C THR A 102 -3.03 4.22 17.42
N SER A 103 -3.23 4.07 16.12
CA SER A 103 -3.16 5.15 15.14
C SER A 103 -4.47 5.91 14.94
N PHE A 104 -5.61 5.25 15.19
CA PHE A 104 -6.94 5.80 14.95
C PHE A 104 -7.72 5.94 16.24
N THR A 105 -8.70 6.84 16.28
CA THR A 105 -9.71 6.88 17.34
C THR A 105 -10.71 5.72 17.20
N LEU A 106 -11.51 5.48 18.25
CA LEU A 106 -12.57 4.46 18.18
C LEU A 106 -13.58 4.77 17.06
N GLU A 107 -14.03 6.02 16.97
CA GLU A 107 -14.99 6.49 15.97
C GLU A 107 -14.45 6.35 14.53
N GLU A 108 -13.16 6.62 14.33
CA GLU A 108 -12.49 6.45 13.05
C GLU A 108 -12.39 4.97 12.66
N LEU A 109 -12.05 4.09 13.60
CA LEU A 109 -12.01 2.64 13.35
C LEU A 109 -13.39 2.09 12.99
N GLN A 110 -14.44 2.49 13.72
CA GLN A 110 -15.82 2.12 13.40
C GLN A 110 -16.20 2.59 11.98
N SER A 111 -15.84 3.82 11.63
CA SER A 111 -16.11 4.39 10.31
C SER A 111 -15.38 3.65 9.19
N LEU A 112 -14.12 3.28 9.42
CA LEU A 112 -13.33 2.48 8.48
C LEU A 112 -13.94 1.09 8.29
N VAL A 113 -14.32 0.41 9.38
CA VAL A 113 -14.95 -0.92 9.32
C VAL A 113 -16.24 -0.86 8.52
N ALA A 114 -17.11 0.10 8.83
CA ALA A 114 -18.35 0.30 8.10
C ALA A 114 -18.12 0.57 6.61
N TRP A 115 -17.13 1.40 6.28
CA TRP A 115 -16.80 1.71 4.89
C TRP A 115 -16.27 0.47 4.14
N TYR A 116 -15.31 -0.28 4.72
CA TYR A 116 -14.78 -1.50 4.10
C TYR A 116 -15.84 -2.60 3.97
N GLY A 117 -16.79 -2.68 4.89
CA GLY A 117 -17.94 -3.60 4.81
C GLY A 117 -18.95 -3.23 3.71
N SER A 118 -18.99 -1.97 3.29
CA SER A 118 -19.94 -1.47 2.29
C SER A 118 -19.66 -2.00 0.88
N GLY A 119 -20.67 -1.96 0.00
CA GLY A 119 -20.51 -2.37 -1.40
C GLY A 119 -19.47 -1.54 -2.16
N ILE A 120 -19.35 -0.24 -1.85
CA ILE A 120 -18.34 0.62 -2.47
C ILE A 120 -16.94 0.34 -1.91
N GLY A 121 -16.79 0.11 -0.60
CA GLY A 121 -15.50 -0.21 0.01
C GLY A 121 -14.93 -1.54 -0.50
N LYS A 122 -15.76 -2.59 -0.58
CA LYS A 122 -15.36 -3.87 -1.19
C LYS A 122 -14.95 -3.72 -2.65
N LYS A 123 -15.68 -2.93 -3.44
CA LYS A 123 -15.31 -2.63 -4.83
C LYS A 123 -13.99 -1.86 -4.91
N ALA A 124 -13.79 -0.88 -4.02
CA ALA A 124 -12.57 -0.09 -3.98
C ALA A 124 -11.33 -0.97 -3.70
N LEU A 125 -11.42 -1.90 -2.76
CA LEU A 125 -10.35 -2.87 -2.45
C LEU A 125 -9.93 -3.69 -3.67
N GLN A 126 -10.87 -4.06 -4.53
CA GLN A 126 -10.59 -4.85 -5.73
C GLN A 126 -10.08 -3.99 -6.89
N VAL A 127 -10.64 -2.80 -7.06
CA VAL A 127 -10.46 -2.01 -8.28
C VAL A 127 -9.33 -1.00 -8.17
N LEU A 128 -9.09 -0.40 -7.00
CA LEU A 128 -8.06 0.63 -6.84
C LEU A 128 -6.64 0.13 -7.14
N PRO A 129 -6.20 -1.07 -6.71
CA PRO A 129 -4.90 -1.60 -7.09
C PRO A 129 -4.75 -1.77 -8.61
N ILE A 130 -5.81 -2.20 -9.29
CA ILE A 130 -5.84 -2.36 -10.75
C ILE A 130 -5.69 -1.00 -11.43
N ILE A 131 -6.45 0.01 -10.97
CA ILE A 131 -6.33 1.38 -11.49
C ILE A 131 -4.92 1.93 -11.27
N ALA A 132 -4.33 1.72 -10.09
CA ALA A 132 -2.97 2.16 -9.79
C ALA A 132 -1.94 1.53 -10.75
N GLN A 133 -2.06 0.22 -11.00
CA GLN A 133 -1.19 -0.49 -11.94
C GLN A 133 -1.33 0.04 -13.38
N GLN A 134 -2.58 0.23 -13.84
CA GLN A 134 -2.86 0.79 -15.16
C GLN A 134 -2.34 2.23 -15.30
N SER A 135 -2.44 3.02 -14.23
CA SER A 135 -1.94 4.40 -14.20
C SER A 135 -0.42 4.47 -14.37
N ILE A 136 0.32 3.54 -13.76
CA ILE A 136 1.78 3.44 -13.96
C ILE A 136 2.11 3.17 -15.43
N GLU A 137 1.37 2.28 -16.08
CA GLU A 137 1.61 1.94 -17.49
C GLU A 137 1.34 3.12 -18.42
N LEU A 138 0.23 3.84 -18.20
CA LEU A 138 -0.04 5.10 -18.92
C LEU A 138 1.05 6.14 -18.70
N GLY A 139 1.58 6.25 -17.47
CA GLY A 139 2.70 7.14 -17.16
C GLY A 139 3.97 6.80 -17.94
N LYS A 140 4.29 5.52 -18.12
CA LYS A 140 5.44 5.09 -18.95
C LYS A 140 5.24 5.46 -20.41
N GLN A 141 4.05 5.25 -20.95
CA GLN A 141 3.72 5.61 -22.34
C GLN A 141 3.87 7.11 -22.56
N TRP A 142 3.30 7.93 -21.66
CA TRP A 142 3.46 9.37 -21.68
C TRP A 142 4.94 9.79 -21.61
N ALA A 143 5.74 9.21 -20.71
CA ALA A 143 7.16 9.51 -20.60
C ALA A 143 7.94 9.16 -21.88
N GLY A 144 7.57 8.07 -22.55
CA GLY A 144 8.11 7.71 -23.86
C GLY A 144 7.83 8.77 -24.92
N THR A 145 6.58 9.23 -25.02
CA THR A 145 6.19 10.31 -25.95
C THR A 145 6.93 11.61 -25.65
N VAL A 146 6.97 12.02 -24.38
CA VAL A 146 7.68 13.25 -23.97
C VAL A 146 9.17 13.14 -24.28
N GLY A 147 9.80 12.00 -24.00
CA GLY A 147 11.22 11.79 -24.31
C GLY A 147 11.52 11.90 -25.81
N GLN A 148 10.64 11.34 -26.65
CA GLN A 148 10.74 11.43 -28.11
C GLN A 148 10.63 12.89 -28.58
N ASP A 149 9.61 13.61 -28.12
CA ASP A 149 9.35 15.00 -28.52
C ASP A 149 10.47 15.94 -28.05
N ALA A 150 10.91 15.76 -26.79
CA ALA A 150 12.00 16.54 -26.22
C ALA A 150 13.33 16.30 -26.95
N ALA A 151 13.64 15.05 -27.32
CA ALA A 151 14.84 14.74 -28.10
C ALA A 151 14.81 15.42 -29.47
N ASN A 152 13.67 15.34 -30.18
CA ASN A 152 13.51 15.98 -31.49
C ASN A 152 13.66 17.50 -31.40
N GLU A 153 13.07 18.13 -30.38
CA GLU A 153 13.18 19.57 -30.16
C GLU A 153 14.59 20.00 -29.74
N ALA A 154 15.26 19.19 -28.92
CA ALA A 154 16.64 19.44 -28.53
C ALA A 154 17.59 19.41 -29.74
N VAL A 155 17.45 18.41 -30.64
CA VAL A 155 18.22 18.34 -31.88
C VAL A 155 18.04 19.61 -32.71
N LYS A 156 16.80 20.03 -32.97
CA LYS A 156 16.51 21.24 -33.74
C LYS A 156 17.16 22.49 -33.15
N LYS A 157 17.11 22.64 -31.82
CA LYS A 157 17.70 23.79 -31.13
C LYS A 157 19.22 23.78 -31.19
N LEU A 158 19.84 22.62 -31.00
CA LEU A 158 21.29 22.47 -31.09
C LEU A 158 21.81 22.75 -32.50
N GLU A 159 21.13 22.25 -33.53
CA GLU A 159 21.46 22.56 -34.93
C GLU A 159 21.32 24.06 -35.22
N ALA A 160 20.27 24.71 -34.69
CA ALA A 160 20.06 26.16 -34.85
C ALA A 160 21.15 27.00 -34.16
N GLU A 161 21.78 26.48 -33.10
CA GLU A 161 22.93 27.10 -32.42
C GLU A 161 24.27 26.78 -33.11
N GLY A 162 24.27 25.99 -34.19
CA GLY A 162 25.43 25.69 -35.01
C GLY A 162 26.24 24.47 -34.53
N TYR A 163 25.70 23.65 -33.63
CA TYR A 163 26.30 22.36 -33.29
C TYR A 163 26.02 21.33 -34.38
N GLU A 164 27.04 20.66 -34.89
CA GLU A 164 26.88 19.53 -35.81
C GLU A 164 26.58 18.25 -35.03
N LEU A 165 25.37 17.74 -35.18
CA LEU A 165 24.95 16.45 -34.64
C LEU A 165 25.10 15.38 -35.73
N LYS A 166 25.68 14.22 -35.39
CA LYS A 166 25.86 13.09 -36.31
C LYS A 166 24.66 12.16 -36.32
#